data_AF-A0A3D0NBC2-F1
#
_entry.id   AF-A0A3D0NBC2-F1
#
_cell.length_a   1.000
_cell.length_b   1.000
_cell.length_c   1.000
_cell.angle_alpha   90.00
_cell.angle_beta   90.00
_cell.angle_gamma   90.00
#
_symmetry.space_group_name_H-M   'P 1'
#
loop_
_entity.id
_entity.type
_entity.pdbx_description
1 polymer ?
#
loop_
_entity_poly.entity_id
_entity_poly.type
_entity_poly.pdbx_seq_one_letter_code
_entity_poly.pdbx_strand_id
1 'polypeptide(L)'
;MHFKTAFLCLLSIVCLAVPTFSYGVDVYSPSEAFPKIRFEIEVEAVLAKAGCNMGACHGNLKGKGGFKLSLRGQTPADDYRWLQKEHGSRRLDLFAPAQSLILQKPTSGVSHQGGTRFKTDSLEYSILHRWL
;
A
#
# COMPACT_ATOMS: atom_id res chain seq x y z
N MET A 1 -47.38 -3.85 -62.06
CA MET A 1 -48.27 -3.46 -60.94
C MET A 1 -47.41 -3.49 -59.69
N HIS A 2 -46.70 -2.40 -59.37
CA HIS A 2 -47.07 -1.48 -58.28
C HIS A 2 -47.39 -2.19 -56.96
N PHE A 3 -46.49 -2.12 -55.98
CA PHE A 3 -46.74 -1.35 -54.75
C PHE A 3 -45.41 -1.05 -54.03
N LYS A 4 -45.19 0.25 -53.82
CA LYS A 4 -44.07 0.86 -53.11
C LYS A 4 -44.43 0.90 -51.63
N THR A 5 -43.53 0.51 -50.74
CA THR A 5 -43.57 0.92 -49.32
C THR A 5 -42.18 1.37 -48.92
N ALA A 6 -41.95 2.67 -49.12
CA ALA A 6 -40.79 3.38 -48.63
C ALA A 6 -40.92 3.55 -47.12
N PHE A 7 -40.03 2.90 -46.36
CA PHE A 7 -39.87 3.14 -44.94
C PHE A 7 -39.11 4.47 -44.79
N LEU A 8 -39.84 5.56 -44.56
CA LEU A 8 -39.27 6.87 -44.27
C LEU A 8 -38.50 6.79 -42.94
N CYS A 9 -37.18 6.83 -43.03
CA CYS A 9 -36.27 7.04 -41.91
C CYS A 9 -36.38 8.51 -41.49
N LEU A 10 -37.27 8.81 -40.55
CA LEU A 10 -37.34 10.11 -39.87
C LEU A 10 -36.19 10.21 -38.87
N LEU A 11 -35.02 10.68 -39.34
CA LEU A 11 -33.94 11.16 -38.49
C LEU A 11 -34.43 12.39 -37.71
N SER A 12 -34.96 12.15 -36.50
CA SER A 12 -35.11 13.21 -35.51
C SER A 12 -33.79 13.34 -34.76
N ILE A 13 -32.90 14.17 -35.29
CA ILE A 13 -31.69 14.61 -34.59
C ILE A 13 -32.15 15.56 -33.48
N VAL A 14 -32.50 15.00 -32.32
CA VAL A 14 -32.62 15.79 -31.09
C VAL A 14 -31.21 15.98 -30.56
N CYS A 15 -30.58 17.08 -30.98
CA CYS A 15 -29.30 17.53 -30.44
C CYS A 15 -29.56 18.02 -29.01
N LEU A 16 -29.49 17.11 -28.03
CA LEU A 16 -29.49 17.47 -26.62
C LEU A 16 -28.18 18.21 -26.34
N ALA A 17 -28.27 19.53 -26.17
CA ALA A 17 -27.18 20.34 -25.63
C ALA A 17 -26.91 19.88 -24.19
N VAL A 18 -25.98 18.93 -24.03
CA VAL A 18 -25.49 18.53 -22.71
C VAL A 18 -24.63 19.67 -22.20
N PRO A 19 -24.96 20.31 -21.06
CA PRO A 19 -24.10 21.32 -20.49
C PRO A 19 -22.75 20.66 -20.17
N THR A 20 -21.69 21.15 -20.80
CA THR A 20 -20.32 20.75 -20.49
C THR A 20 -20.00 21.29 -19.11
N PHE A 21 -20.24 20.48 -18.09
CA PHE A 21 -19.79 20.76 -16.74
C PHE A 21 -18.26 20.69 -16.75
N SER A 22 -17.60 21.84 -16.84
CA SER A 22 -16.16 21.94 -16.63
C SER A 22 -15.91 21.58 -15.18
N TYR A 23 -15.61 20.31 -14.91
CA TYR A 23 -15.01 19.90 -13.65
C TYR A 23 -13.68 20.65 -13.54
N GLY A 24 -13.64 21.64 -12.65
CA GLY A 24 -12.39 22.23 -12.21
C GLY A 24 -11.54 21.10 -11.65
N VAL A 25 -10.48 20.76 -12.37
CA VAL A 25 -9.41 19.95 -11.80
C VAL A 25 -8.68 20.88 -10.85
N ASP A 26 -8.96 20.76 -9.56
CA ASP A 26 -8.12 21.39 -8.54
C ASP A 26 -6.70 20.87 -8.74
N VAL A 27 -5.84 21.74 -9.27
CA VAL A 27 -4.41 21.49 -9.41
C VAL A 27 -3.88 21.40 -7.99
N TYR A 28 -3.58 20.18 -7.55
CA TYR A 28 -2.97 19.90 -6.26
C TYR A 28 -1.72 20.77 -6.08
N SER A 29 -1.80 21.76 -5.19
CA SER A 29 -0.68 22.62 -4.83
C SER A 29 0.32 21.81 -3.99
N PRO A 30 1.60 21.67 -4.39
CA PRO A 30 2.57 20.84 -3.68
C PRO A 30 3.05 21.41 -2.34
N SER A 31 2.42 22.46 -1.81
CA SER A 31 2.88 23.19 -0.62
C SER A 31 2.63 22.48 0.70
N GLU A 32 1.92 21.36 0.71
CA GLU A 32 1.71 20.59 1.94
C GLU A 32 2.95 19.75 2.24
N ALA A 33 3.50 19.91 3.44
CA ALA A 33 4.50 19.01 4.00
C ALA A 33 4.05 17.56 3.74
N PHE A 34 4.96 16.72 3.22
CA PHE A 34 4.59 15.35 2.85
C PHE A 34 3.75 14.70 3.95
N PRO A 35 2.57 14.12 3.62
CA PRO A 35 1.66 13.61 4.63
C PRO A 35 2.39 12.61 5.53
N LYS A 36 2.12 12.71 6.83
CA LYS A 36 2.68 11.81 7.84
C LYS A 36 2.32 10.37 7.49
N ILE A 37 3.32 9.50 7.44
CA ILE A 37 3.10 8.06 7.20
C ILE A 37 2.37 7.46 8.40
N ARG A 38 1.22 6.83 8.13
CA ARG A 38 0.41 6.14 9.14
C ARG A 38 0.70 4.65 9.10
N PHE A 39 0.67 4.03 10.27
CA PHE A 39 1.02 2.62 10.37
C PHE A 39 -0.03 1.74 9.68
N GLU A 40 -1.30 1.97 10.03
CA GLU A 40 -2.44 1.18 9.59
C GLU A 40 -2.77 1.32 8.10
N ILE A 41 -2.17 2.31 7.41
CA ILE A 41 -2.39 2.54 5.98
C ILE A 41 -1.13 2.18 5.19
N GLU A 42 -0.08 3.00 5.27
CA GLU A 42 1.06 2.85 4.39
C GLU A 42 1.98 1.71 4.83
N VAL A 43 2.23 1.56 6.14
CA VAL A 43 3.14 0.50 6.65
C VAL A 43 2.52 -0.87 6.47
N GLU A 44 1.26 -1.06 6.86
CA GLU A 44 0.54 -2.33 6.65
C GLU A 44 0.44 -2.69 5.16
N ALA A 45 0.21 -1.71 4.28
CA ALA A 45 0.22 -1.94 2.84
C ALA A 45 1.59 -2.44 2.35
N VAL A 46 2.69 -1.87 2.85
CA VAL A 46 4.05 -2.37 2.53
C VAL A 46 4.24 -3.79 3.06
N LEU A 47 3.87 -4.06 4.31
CA LEU A 47 4.03 -5.39 4.92
C LEU A 47 3.22 -6.46 4.17
N ALA A 48 2.02 -6.10 3.69
CA ALA A 48 1.18 -6.96 2.87
C ALA A 48 1.77 -7.18 1.48
N LYS A 49 2.12 -6.11 0.78
CA LYS A 49 2.68 -6.17 -0.58
C LYS A 49 4.00 -6.94 -0.63
N ALA A 50 4.86 -6.75 0.37
CA ALA A 50 6.14 -7.45 0.50
C ALA A 50 5.99 -8.92 0.95
N GLY A 51 4.78 -9.36 1.30
CA GLY A 51 4.49 -10.73 1.74
C GLY A 51 4.94 -11.04 3.18
N CYS A 52 5.27 -10.02 3.99
CA CYS A 52 5.74 -10.19 5.36
C CYS A 52 4.65 -10.79 6.26
N ASN A 53 3.43 -10.27 6.16
CA ASN A 53 2.27 -10.66 6.96
C ASN A 53 1.42 -11.78 6.31
N MET A 54 2.03 -12.59 5.46
CA MET A 54 1.37 -13.74 4.82
C MET A 54 1.43 -15.00 5.70
N GLY A 55 0.47 -15.92 5.52
CA GLY A 55 0.38 -17.16 6.29
C GLY A 55 1.57 -18.12 6.14
N ALA A 56 2.40 -17.97 5.11
CA ALA A 56 3.65 -18.72 4.97
C ALA A 56 4.83 -18.11 5.79
N CYS A 57 4.67 -16.87 6.28
CA CYS A 57 5.69 -16.08 6.96
C CYS A 57 5.19 -15.62 8.33
N HIS A 58 5.20 -14.31 8.63
CA HIS A 58 4.89 -13.81 9.97
C HIS A 58 3.39 -13.68 10.25
N GLY A 59 2.55 -13.70 9.21
CA GLY A 59 1.09 -13.63 9.31
C GLY A 59 0.40 -14.92 9.77
N ASN A 60 1.16 -15.95 10.12
CA ASN A 60 0.60 -17.24 10.54
C ASN A 60 0.24 -17.23 12.04
N LEU A 61 -0.51 -18.24 12.50
CA LEU A 61 -1.00 -18.31 13.88
C LEU A 61 0.12 -18.22 14.93
N LYS A 62 1.29 -18.80 14.66
CA LYS A 62 2.46 -18.81 15.57
C LYS A 62 3.55 -17.78 15.20
N GLY A 63 3.40 -17.06 14.08
CA GLY A 63 4.49 -16.26 13.50
C GLY A 63 5.67 -17.12 13.03
N LYS A 64 6.82 -16.50 12.81
CA LYS A 64 8.06 -17.19 12.40
C LYS A 64 9.29 -16.48 12.97
N GLY A 65 10.29 -17.23 13.39
CA GLY A 65 11.56 -16.67 13.87
C GLY A 65 11.41 -15.70 15.04
N GLY A 66 10.47 -15.98 15.96
CA GLY A 66 10.18 -15.13 17.12
C GLY A 66 9.24 -13.94 16.85
N PHE A 67 8.82 -13.73 15.60
CA PHE A 67 8.02 -12.57 15.19
C PHE A 67 6.69 -12.92 14.57
N LYS A 68 5.68 -12.14 14.95
CA LYS A 68 4.30 -12.31 14.53
C LYS A 68 3.75 -11.00 13.99
N LEU A 69 3.00 -11.12 12.90
CA LEU A 69 2.08 -10.13 12.38
C LEU A 69 0.70 -10.82 12.24
N SER A 70 -0.36 -10.03 12.15
CA SER A 70 -1.70 -10.48 11.85
C SER A 70 -1.75 -10.85 10.37
N LEU A 71 -2.64 -11.77 10.00
CA LEU A 71 -2.72 -12.22 8.62
C LEU A 71 -3.20 -11.06 7.74
N ARG A 72 -2.36 -10.59 6.81
CA ARG A 72 -2.67 -9.49 5.89
C ARG A 72 -3.10 -8.18 6.58
N GLY A 73 -2.59 -7.91 7.79
CA GLY A 73 -2.89 -6.65 8.50
C GLY A 73 -4.30 -6.59 9.07
N GLN A 74 -4.91 -7.73 9.39
CA GLN A 74 -6.24 -7.83 9.99
C GLN A 74 -6.38 -7.05 11.31
N THR A 75 -5.30 -6.96 12.10
CA THR A 75 -5.30 -6.22 13.37
C THR A 75 -4.07 -5.31 13.47
N PRO A 76 -4.07 -4.14 12.80
CA PRO A 76 -2.90 -3.23 12.78
C PRO A 76 -2.43 -2.81 14.18
N ALA A 77 -3.36 -2.66 15.13
CA ALA A 77 -3.01 -2.34 16.50
C ALA A 77 -2.24 -3.46 17.24
N ASP A 78 -2.44 -4.73 16.89
CA ASP A 78 -1.61 -5.84 17.39
C ASP A 78 -0.24 -5.81 16.69
N ASP A 79 -0.21 -5.59 15.38
CA ASP A 79 1.01 -5.61 14.57
C ASP A 79 2.00 -4.54 14.98
N TYR A 80 1.49 -3.34 15.24
CA TYR A 80 2.28 -2.26 15.84
C TYR A 80 2.88 -2.67 17.20
N ARG A 81 2.08 -3.32 18.07
CA ARG A 81 2.56 -3.79 19.37
C ARG A 81 3.60 -4.91 19.26
N TRP A 82 3.47 -5.82 18.29
CA TRP A 82 4.46 -6.86 18.04
C TRP A 82 5.79 -6.29 17.57
N LEU A 83 5.76 -5.26 16.72
CA LEU A 83 6.97 -4.57 16.28
C LEU A 83 7.70 -3.88 17.43
N GLN A 84 6.97 -3.28 18.37
CA GLN A 84 7.57 -2.63 19.55
C GLN A 84 8.13 -3.61 20.59
N LYS A 85 7.46 -4.73 20.83
CA LYS A 85 7.77 -5.63 21.97
C LYS A 85 9.04 -6.46 21.79
N GLU A 86 9.52 -6.65 20.57
CA GLU A 86 10.49 -7.71 20.32
C GLU A 86 11.95 -7.29 20.55
N HIS A 87 12.65 -8.07 21.39
CA HIS A 87 14.11 -8.09 21.57
C HIS A 87 14.80 -6.71 21.69
N GLY A 88 14.36 -5.87 22.64
CA GLY A 88 15.05 -4.64 23.01
C GLY A 88 14.98 -3.55 21.93
N SER A 89 13.81 -3.37 21.32
CA SER A 89 13.54 -2.35 20.30
C SER A 89 14.36 -2.47 19.00
N ARG A 90 15.08 -3.56 18.77
CA ARG A 90 15.90 -3.74 17.55
C ARG A 90 15.08 -3.78 16.26
N ARG A 91 13.78 -4.08 16.34
CA ARG A 91 12.88 -4.00 15.17
C ARG A 91 12.54 -2.59 14.77
N LEU A 92 12.53 -1.65 15.72
CA LEU A 92 12.19 -0.25 15.57
C LEU A 92 13.25 0.61 16.30
N ASP A 93 14.46 0.63 15.76
CA ASP A 93 15.51 1.52 16.24
C ASP A 93 15.22 2.95 15.75
N LEU A 94 14.66 3.77 16.64
CA LEU A 94 14.28 5.16 16.33
C LEU A 94 15.49 6.12 16.31
N PHE A 95 16.64 5.71 16.85
CA PHE A 95 17.85 6.53 16.84
C PHE A 95 18.66 6.29 15.55
N ALA A 96 18.65 5.06 15.05
CA ALA A 96 19.25 4.68 13.78
C ALA A 96 18.24 3.90 12.92
N PRO A 97 17.24 4.55 12.30
CA PRO A 97 16.17 3.91 11.53
C PRO A 97 16.65 2.85 10.56
N ALA A 98 17.71 3.14 9.80
CA ALA A 98 18.31 2.20 8.85
C ALA A 98 18.78 0.88 9.48
N GLN A 99 19.10 0.83 10.78
CA GLN A 99 19.51 -0.38 11.51
C GLN A 99 18.33 -1.21 12.02
N SER A 100 17.11 -0.68 11.93
CA SER A 100 15.89 -1.38 12.33
C SER A 100 15.72 -2.70 11.57
N LEU A 101 15.42 -3.79 12.28
CA LEU A 101 15.21 -5.09 11.63
C LEU A 101 14.01 -5.09 10.67
N ILE A 102 13.04 -4.18 10.83
CA ILE A 102 11.94 -4.00 9.87
C ILE A 102 12.43 -3.55 8.48
N LEU A 103 13.63 -2.95 8.40
CA LEU A 103 14.29 -2.59 7.15
C LEU A 103 15.37 -3.63 6.76
N GLN A 104 16.26 -3.97 7.70
CA GLN A 104 17.45 -4.81 7.42
C GLN A 104 17.12 -6.24 6.98
N LYS A 105 16.05 -6.83 7.54
CA LYS A 105 15.65 -8.20 7.19
C LYS A 105 15.09 -8.26 5.76
N PRO A 106 14.05 -7.50 5.38
CA PRO A 106 13.50 -7.59 4.03
C PRO A 106 14.43 -7.07 2.93
N THR A 107 15.42 -6.23 3.22
CA THR A 107 16.44 -5.83 2.22
C THR A 107 17.67 -6.74 2.17
N SER A 108 17.71 -7.79 3.00
CA SER A 108 18.86 -8.69 3.16
C SER A 108 20.15 -8.01 3.63
N GLY A 109 20.06 -6.87 4.33
CA GLY A 109 21.20 -6.29 5.05
C GLY A 109 21.63 -7.16 6.24
N VAL A 110 20.72 -7.97 6.78
CA VAL A 110 21.02 -9.11 7.67
C VAL A 110 20.24 -10.35 7.24
N SER A 111 20.68 -11.53 7.69
CA SER A 111 20.04 -12.80 7.33
C SER A 111 18.56 -12.84 7.73
N HIS A 112 17.66 -13.01 6.75
CA HIS A 112 16.20 -13.03 6.94
C HIS A 112 15.56 -14.41 6.76
N GLN A 113 16.22 -15.36 6.10
CA GLN A 113 15.70 -16.69 5.72
C GLN A 113 14.48 -16.66 4.77
N GLY A 114 13.66 -15.61 4.79
CA GLY A 114 12.61 -15.34 3.80
C GLY A 114 13.12 -14.70 2.51
N GLY A 115 14.43 -14.51 2.38
CA GLY A 115 15.06 -13.79 1.27
C GLY A 115 14.79 -12.29 1.26
N THR A 116 15.25 -11.63 0.19
CA THR A 116 14.97 -10.23 -0.09
C THR A 116 13.51 -10.05 -0.52
N ARG A 117 12.82 -9.08 0.08
CA ARG A 117 11.44 -8.69 -0.23
C ARG A 117 11.36 -7.41 -1.05
N PHE A 118 12.27 -6.47 -0.82
CA PHE A 118 12.40 -5.23 -1.58
C PHE A 118 13.84 -4.69 -1.45
N LYS A 119 14.22 -3.75 -2.33
CA LYS A 119 15.55 -3.12 -2.34
C LYS A 119 15.59 -1.86 -1.48
N THR A 120 16.78 -1.37 -1.16
CA THR A 120 16.97 -0.12 -0.39
C THR A 120 16.58 1.14 -1.15
N ASP A 121 16.55 1.10 -2.48
CA ASP A 121 16.11 2.18 -3.37
C ASP A 121 14.60 2.11 -3.72
N SER A 122 13.85 1.24 -3.03
CA SER A 122 12.42 1.02 -3.28
C SER A 122 11.51 1.99 -2.53
N LEU A 123 10.26 2.11 -3.01
CA LEU A 123 9.21 2.86 -2.32
C LEU A 123 8.88 2.22 -0.95
N GLU A 124 8.86 0.90 -0.88
CA GLU A 124 8.63 0.13 0.36
C GLU A 124 9.64 0.52 1.44
N TYR A 125 10.93 0.56 1.08
CA TYR A 125 11.98 0.99 2.00
C TYR A 125 11.77 2.45 2.43
N SER A 126 11.48 3.35 1.49
CA SER A 126 11.27 4.77 1.77
C SER A 126 10.08 5.01 2.72
N ILE A 127 8.96 4.30 2.52
CA ILE A 127 7.78 4.39 3.40
C ILE A 127 8.13 3.95 4.82
N LEU A 128 8.73 2.76 4.97
CA LEU A 128 9.10 2.23 6.28
C LEU A 128 10.14 3.10 6.98
N HIS A 129 11.13 3.60 6.25
CA HIS A 129 12.17 4.47 6.79
C HIS A 129 11.62 5.85 7.20
N ARG A 130 10.67 6.42 6.47
CA ARG A 130 10.02 7.69 6.82
C ARG A 130 9.04 7.56 7.99
N TRP A 131 8.55 6.36 8.24
CA TRP A 131 7.63 6.08 9.34
C TRP A 131 8.37 5.95 10.69
N LEU A 132 9.58 5.39 10.67
CA LEU A 132 10.51 5.32 11.81
C LEU A 132 11.02 6.71 12.18
#